data_AF-A0A3D3KQ13-F1
#
_entry.id   AF-A0A3D3KQ13-F1
#
_cell.length_a   1.000
_cell.length_b   1.000
_cell.length_c   1.000
_cell.angle_alpha   90.00
_cell.angle_beta   90.00
_cell.angle_gamma   90.00
#
_symmetry.space_group_name_H-M   'P 1'
#
loop_
_entity.id
_entity.type
_entity.pdbx_description
1 polymer ?
#
loop_
_entity_poly.entity_id
_entity_poly.type
_entity_poly.pdbx_seq_one_letter_code
_entity_poly.pdbx_strand_id
1 'polypeptide(L)'
;NEVAQVLEGLDVDWVEQSQQLGTGHALKVASTLLGCESRNVPENIVVLPGDSPLVKPGTIKTLRKVHRETSSDATLVTARLDDPKSYGRVVRDRHGRITRIVEDLDASEEEAEIHEVNSGIYCFRAAPLLEALERLTPDNRKGEYYLTQVIEVLSSVGKKVSAFTVSDPDEVLGVNSQEDLKKVTEIVGR
;
A
#
# COMPACT_ATOMS: atom_id res chain seq x y z
N ASN A 1 -22.41 12.71 2.43
CA ASN A 1 -21.22 11.86 2.22
C ASN A 1 -21.55 10.53 2.90
N GLU A 2 -21.83 9.48 2.11
CA GLU A 2 -22.30 8.17 2.62
C GLU A 2 -21.27 7.50 3.54
N VAL A 3 -19.97 7.71 3.29
CA VAL A 3 -18.89 7.19 4.15
C VAL A 3 -18.98 7.82 5.54
N ALA A 4 -19.10 9.14 5.63
CA ALA A 4 -19.20 9.83 6.92
C ALA A 4 -20.40 9.34 7.75
N GLN A 5 -21.52 9.01 7.10
CA GLN A 5 -22.70 8.46 7.76
C GLN A 5 -22.47 7.04 8.30
N VAL A 6 -21.76 6.18 7.56
CA VAL A 6 -21.42 4.83 8.02
C VAL A 6 -20.43 4.86 9.20
N LEU A 7 -19.59 5.89 9.27
CA LEU A 7 -18.64 6.07 10.37
C LEU A 7 -19.27 6.68 11.63
N GLU A 8 -20.52 7.17 11.58
CA GLU A 8 -21.18 7.74 12.75
C GLU A 8 -21.27 6.74 13.90
N GLY A 9 -20.76 7.13 15.07
CA GLY A 9 -20.74 6.29 16.27
C GLY A 9 -19.54 5.34 16.39
N LEU A 10 -18.64 5.30 15.40
CA LEU A 10 -17.36 4.64 15.51
C LEU A 10 -16.30 5.60 16.08
N ASP A 11 -15.39 5.07 16.89
CA ASP A 11 -14.24 5.82 17.42
C ASP A 11 -13.13 5.89 16.36
N VAL A 12 -13.39 6.66 15.31
CA VAL A 12 -12.51 6.81 14.14
C VAL A 12 -12.49 8.27 13.66
N ASP A 13 -11.30 8.77 13.38
CA ASP A 13 -11.11 10.04 12.69
C ASP A 13 -11.22 9.84 11.17
N TRP A 14 -11.68 10.86 10.46
CA TRP A 14 -11.76 10.85 9.00
C TRP A 14 -11.41 12.21 8.40
N VAL A 15 -10.97 12.19 7.15
CA VAL A 15 -10.73 13.38 6.34
C VAL A 15 -11.15 13.12 4.90
N GLU A 16 -11.69 14.14 4.25
CA GLU A 16 -12.12 14.06 2.85
C GLU A 16 -10.97 14.38 1.89
N GLN A 17 -10.68 13.45 0.99
CA GLN A 17 -9.92 13.75 -0.22
C GLN A 17 -10.86 14.35 -1.27
N SER A 18 -10.99 15.68 -1.29
CA SER A 18 -11.89 16.38 -2.22
C SER A 18 -11.43 16.28 -3.69
N GLN A 19 -10.12 16.20 -3.93
CA GLN A 19 -9.53 15.98 -5.25
C GLN A 19 -8.86 14.59 -5.31
N GLN A 20 -9.35 13.72 -6.19
CA GLN A 20 -8.90 12.35 -6.34
C GLN A 20 -7.62 12.23 -7.18
N LEU A 21 -6.54 12.86 -6.71
CA LEU A 21 -5.24 12.92 -7.42
C LEU A 21 -4.36 11.69 -7.18
N GLY A 22 -4.93 10.53 -6.82
CA GLY A 22 -4.20 9.28 -6.55
C GLY A 22 -4.00 8.93 -5.07
N THR A 23 -3.48 7.72 -4.83
CA THR A 23 -3.34 7.09 -3.50
C THR A 23 -2.28 7.75 -2.60
N GLY A 24 -1.20 8.25 -3.18
CA GLY A 24 -0.20 9.04 -2.47
C GLY A 24 -0.77 10.38 -2.00
N HIS A 25 -1.61 11.02 -2.82
CA HIS A 25 -2.33 12.22 -2.41
C HIS A 25 -3.36 11.94 -1.30
N ALA A 26 -4.07 10.80 -1.36
CA ALA A 26 -4.96 10.37 -0.29
C ALA A 26 -4.23 10.31 1.07
N LEU A 27 -3.02 9.74 1.08
CA LEU A 27 -2.21 9.66 2.30
C LEU A 27 -1.64 11.02 2.74
N LYS A 28 -1.31 11.92 1.81
CA LYS A 28 -0.98 13.32 2.14
C LYS A 28 -2.13 14.02 2.84
N VAL A 29 -3.35 13.89 2.32
CA VAL A 29 -4.55 14.45 2.94
C VAL A 29 -4.75 13.86 4.35
N ALA A 30 -4.64 12.53 4.50
CA ALA A 30 -4.70 11.85 5.79
C ALA A 30 -3.64 12.35 6.79
N SER A 31 -2.43 12.65 6.33
CA SER A 31 -1.34 13.14 7.20
C SER A 31 -1.63 14.47 7.88
N THR A 32 -2.57 15.27 7.34
CA THR A 32 -2.99 16.53 7.98
C THR A 32 -3.64 16.31 9.36
N LEU A 33 -4.23 15.13 9.60
CA LEU A 33 -4.78 14.73 10.89
C LEU A 33 -3.69 14.49 11.95
N LEU A 34 -2.45 14.18 11.53
CA LEU A 34 -1.34 13.91 12.45
C LEU A 34 -0.77 15.19 13.09
N GLY A 35 -1.04 16.36 12.51
CA GLY A 35 -0.65 17.68 13.00
C GLY A 35 0.86 17.96 12.95
N CYS A 36 1.26 19.14 12.43
CA CYS A 36 2.67 19.56 12.35
C CYS A 36 3.33 19.80 13.72
N GLU A 37 2.53 20.00 14.77
CA GLU A 37 2.99 20.31 16.14
C GLU A 37 2.69 19.20 17.16
N SER A 38 2.15 18.06 16.70
CA SER A 38 1.77 16.98 17.59
C SER A 38 3.03 16.30 18.14
N ARG A 39 3.26 16.43 19.44
CA ARG A 39 4.21 15.59 20.19
C ARG A 39 3.88 14.09 20.15
N ASN A 40 2.83 13.70 19.43
CA ASN A 40 2.28 12.35 19.35
C ASN A 40 2.17 11.82 17.90
N VAL A 41 3.03 12.27 16.96
CA VAL A 41 3.14 11.56 15.67
C VAL A 41 3.52 10.11 15.97
N PRO A 42 2.72 9.12 15.53
CA PRO A 42 3.03 7.72 15.79
C PRO A 42 4.37 7.36 15.15
N GLU A 43 5.15 6.50 15.79
CA GLU A 43 6.42 6.03 15.22
C GLU A 43 6.20 5.34 13.87
N ASN A 44 5.14 4.53 13.79
CA ASN A 44 4.82 3.71 12.62
C ASN A 44 3.36 3.92 12.18
N ILE A 45 3.16 3.94 10.87
CA ILE A 45 1.86 4.09 10.21
C ILE A 45 1.58 2.81 9.43
N VAL A 46 0.42 2.19 9.65
CA VAL A 46 -0.07 1.06 8.85
C VAL A 46 -1.08 1.60 7.85
N VAL A 47 -0.90 1.26 6.57
CA VAL A 47 -1.78 1.67 5.48
C VAL A 47 -2.47 0.42 4.93
N LEU A 48 -3.78 0.49 4.78
CA LEU A 48 -4.64 -0.57 4.26
C LEU A 48 -5.55 0.02 3.18
N PRO A 49 -5.72 -0.66 2.03
CA PRO A 49 -6.74 -0.29 1.08
C PRO A 49 -8.12 -0.73 1.60
N GLY A 50 -9.15 0.08 1.35
CA GLY A 50 -10.51 -0.17 1.85
C GLY A 50 -11.28 -1.26 1.09
N ASP A 51 -10.73 -1.74 -0.02
CA ASP A 51 -11.35 -2.69 -0.96
C ASP A 51 -10.76 -4.10 -0.88
N SER A 52 -9.95 -4.40 0.14
CA SER A 52 -9.29 -5.70 0.35
C SER A 52 -9.89 -6.43 1.56
N PRO A 53 -11.10 -7.01 1.45
CA PRO A 53 -11.88 -7.49 2.59
C PRO A 53 -11.37 -8.80 3.20
N LEU A 54 -10.48 -9.52 2.51
CA LEU A 54 -9.96 -10.82 2.95
C LEU A 54 -8.71 -10.72 3.84
N VAL A 55 -8.20 -9.51 4.06
CA VAL A 55 -7.00 -9.30 4.89
C VAL A 55 -7.21 -9.83 6.31
N LYS A 56 -6.33 -10.73 6.76
CA LYS A 56 -6.47 -11.35 8.09
C LYS A 56 -5.72 -10.55 9.16
N PRO A 57 -6.19 -10.55 10.43
CA PRO A 57 -5.47 -9.96 11.55
C PRO A 57 -4.04 -10.52 11.73
N GLY A 58 -3.82 -11.79 11.37
CA GLY A 58 -2.50 -12.43 11.39
C GLY A 58 -1.50 -11.78 10.44
N THR A 59 -1.95 -11.34 9.26
CA THR A 59 -1.13 -10.66 8.25
C THR A 59 -0.67 -9.30 8.75
N ILE A 60 -1.55 -8.53 9.39
CA ILE A 60 -1.19 -7.23 9.99
C ILE A 60 -0.22 -7.40 11.17
N LYS A 61 -0.42 -8.42 12.01
CA LYS A 61 0.53 -8.74 13.11
C LYS A 61 1.91 -9.10 12.56
N THR A 62 1.96 -9.90 11.49
CA THR A 62 3.20 -10.31 10.83
C THR A 62 3.90 -9.11 10.19
N LEU A 63 3.15 -8.24 9.50
CA LEU A 63 3.68 -7.00 8.94
C LEU A 63 4.39 -6.14 9.98
N ARG A 64 3.75 -5.88 11.12
CA ARG A 64 4.35 -5.11 12.22
C ARG A 64 5.57 -5.81 12.82
N LYS A 65 5.53 -7.14 12.95
CA LYS A 65 6.65 -7.93 13.45
C LYS A 65 7.86 -7.81 12.52
N VAL A 66 7.67 -8.06 11.23
CA VAL A 66 8.73 -7.96 10.21
C VAL A 66 9.29 -6.54 10.17
N HIS A 67 8.43 -5.51 10.18
CA HIS A 67 8.86 -4.12 10.17
C HIS A 67 9.80 -3.79 11.32
N ARG A 68 9.45 -4.21 12.54
CA ARG A 68 10.26 -4.00 13.75
C ARG A 68 11.55 -4.82 13.74
N GLU A 69 11.47 -6.13 13.47
CA GLU A 69 12.63 -7.03 13.51
C GLU A 69 13.68 -6.68 12.46
N THR A 70 13.23 -6.21 11.30
CA THR A 70 14.13 -5.75 10.24
C THR A 70 14.57 -4.30 10.44
N SER A 71 13.98 -3.55 11.37
CA SER A 71 14.22 -2.12 11.54
C SER A 71 14.06 -1.35 10.21
N SER A 72 13.03 -1.69 9.45
CA SER A 72 12.77 -1.11 8.13
C SER A 72 12.15 0.27 8.23
N ASP A 73 12.35 1.09 7.20
CA ASP A 73 11.63 2.35 7.00
C ASP A 73 10.28 2.12 6.29
N ALA A 74 10.22 1.09 5.45
CA ALA A 74 8.98 0.59 4.86
C ALA A 74 8.94 -0.94 4.89
N THR A 75 7.76 -1.49 5.13
CA THR A 75 7.50 -2.92 4.96
C THR A 75 6.18 -3.08 4.24
N LEU A 76 6.16 -3.93 3.21
CA LEU A 76 4.98 -4.19 2.40
C LEU A 76 4.61 -5.67 2.47
N VAL A 77 3.32 -5.94 2.35
CA VAL A 77 2.81 -7.29 2.12
C VAL A 77 2.83 -7.54 0.61
N THR A 78 3.36 -8.68 0.18
CA THR A 78 3.34 -9.10 -1.22
C THR A 78 2.59 -10.42 -1.37
N ALA A 79 2.17 -10.73 -2.60
CA ALA A 79 1.66 -12.04 -2.96
C ALA A 79 2.29 -12.51 -4.27
N ARG A 80 2.19 -13.81 -4.54
CA ARG A 80 2.48 -14.37 -5.86
C ARG A 80 1.18 -14.79 -6.50
N LEU A 81 0.87 -14.21 -7.66
CA LEU A 81 -0.34 -14.49 -8.42
C LEU A 81 0.01 -15.14 -9.76
N ASP A 82 -0.83 -16.07 -10.22
CA ASP A 82 -0.68 -16.66 -11.55
C ASP A 82 -0.97 -15.64 -12.66
N ASP A 83 -1.98 -14.78 -12.47
CA ASP A 83 -2.23 -13.62 -13.32
C ASP A 83 -2.05 -12.33 -12.49
N PRO A 84 -0.95 -11.57 -12.71
CA PRO A 84 -0.66 -10.38 -11.92
C PRO A 84 -1.36 -9.11 -12.44
N LYS A 85 -2.19 -9.20 -13.50
CA LYS A 85 -2.91 -8.04 -14.06
C LYS A 85 -3.62 -7.22 -12.99
N SER A 86 -3.69 -5.92 -13.22
CA SER A 86 -4.29 -4.92 -12.31
C SER A 86 -3.55 -4.68 -10.99
N TYR A 87 -2.45 -5.40 -10.68
CA TYR A 87 -1.65 -5.16 -9.47
C TYR A 87 -0.29 -4.50 -9.77
N GLY A 88 0.26 -3.76 -8.82
CA GLY A 88 1.64 -3.25 -8.94
C GLY A 88 2.68 -4.39 -8.86
N ARG A 89 3.70 -4.37 -9.71
CA ARG A 89 4.81 -5.35 -9.77
C ARG A 89 5.93 -4.98 -8.82
N VAL A 90 6.37 -5.90 -7.98
CA VAL A 90 7.48 -5.67 -7.04
C VAL A 90 8.81 -5.91 -7.73
N VAL A 91 9.53 -4.84 -8.05
CA VAL A 91 10.82 -4.92 -8.73
C VAL A 91 11.95 -5.04 -7.71
N ARG A 92 12.86 -5.98 -7.95
CA ARG A 92 14.02 -6.24 -7.09
C ARG A 92 15.32 -6.10 -7.87
N ASP A 93 16.39 -5.64 -7.21
CA ASP A 93 17.72 -5.66 -7.77
C ASP A 93 18.35 -7.06 -7.72
N ARG A 94 19.55 -7.20 -8.30
CA ARG A 94 20.33 -8.46 -8.29
C ARG A 94 20.70 -8.98 -6.89
N HIS A 95 20.57 -8.16 -5.85
CA HIS A 95 20.81 -8.53 -4.46
C HIS A 95 19.50 -8.87 -3.72
N GLY A 96 18.37 -8.92 -4.44
CA GLY A 96 17.05 -9.21 -3.91
C GLY A 96 16.39 -8.06 -3.16
N ARG A 97 16.99 -6.86 -3.18
CA ARG A 97 16.44 -5.67 -2.52
C ARG A 97 15.34 -5.07 -3.39
N ILE A 98 14.24 -4.66 -2.76
CA ILE A 98 13.15 -3.97 -3.47
C ILE A 98 13.66 -2.61 -3.90
N THR A 99 13.48 -2.28 -5.17
CA THR A 99 13.90 -1.00 -5.74
C THR A 99 12.70 -0.09 -5.97
N ARG A 100 11.59 -0.63 -6.47
CA ARG A 100 10.35 0.10 -6.74
C ARG A 100 9.16 -0.85 -6.88
N ILE A 101 7.97 -0.26 -6.96
CA ILE A 101 6.76 -0.94 -7.41
C ILE A 101 6.30 -0.24 -8.69
N VAL A 102 6.00 -1.01 -9.73
CA VAL A 102 5.52 -0.49 -11.02
C VAL A 102 4.07 -0.86 -11.21
N GLU A 103 3.19 0.12 -11.38
CA GLU A 103 1.76 -0.14 -11.63
C GLU A 103 1.56 -0.89 -12.95
N ASP A 104 0.51 -1.70 -13.03
CA ASP A 104 0.22 -2.55 -14.20
C ASP A 104 0.14 -1.75 -15.52
N LEU A 105 -0.43 -0.55 -15.48
CA LEU A 105 -0.53 0.32 -16.66
C LEU A 105 0.83 0.87 -17.10
N ASP A 106 1.74 1.07 -16.16
CA ASP A 106 3.05 1.68 -16.38
C ASP A 106 4.17 0.63 -16.60
N ALA A 107 3.85 -0.66 -16.41
CA ALA A 107 4.78 -1.76 -16.57
C ALA A 107 5.22 -1.95 -18.04
N SER A 108 6.51 -2.19 -18.22
CA SER A 108 7.06 -2.72 -19.48
C SER A 108 6.66 -4.18 -19.70
N GLU A 109 6.89 -4.70 -20.92
CA GLU A 109 6.67 -6.12 -21.21
C GLU A 109 7.47 -7.04 -20.29
N GLU A 110 8.71 -6.69 -19.95
CA GLU A 110 9.54 -7.45 -19.01
C GLU A 110 8.99 -7.41 -17.58
N GLU A 111 8.51 -6.25 -17.13
CA GLU A 111 7.95 -6.09 -15.79
C GLU A 111 6.57 -6.74 -15.66
N ALA A 112 5.81 -6.84 -16.75
CA ALA A 112 4.52 -7.51 -16.77
C ALA A 112 4.62 -9.00 -16.38
N GLU A 113 5.75 -9.64 -16.68
CA GLU A 113 6.08 -11.03 -16.34
C GLU A 113 6.47 -11.23 -14.85
N ILE A 114 6.50 -10.16 -14.04
CA ILE A 114 6.76 -10.28 -12.61
C ILE A 114 5.48 -10.76 -11.91
N HIS A 115 5.52 -11.96 -11.32
CA HIS A 115 4.38 -12.52 -10.59
C HIS A 115 4.32 -12.13 -9.10
N GLU A 116 5.37 -11.48 -8.56
CA GLU A 116 5.32 -10.92 -7.20
C GLU A 116 4.63 -9.56 -7.25
N VAL A 117 3.44 -9.49 -6.66
CA VAL A 117 2.58 -8.30 -6.69
C VAL A 117 2.53 -7.58 -5.34
N ASN A 118 2.31 -6.28 -5.42
CA ASN A 118 2.04 -5.40 -4.30
C ASN A 118 0.59 -5.52 -3.86
N SER A 119 0.35 -5.76 -2.57
CA SER A 119 -1.00 -5.83 -2.01
C SER A 119 -1.61 -4.47 -1.68
N GLY A 120 -0.84 -3.38 -1.75
CA GLY A 120 -1.27 -2.07 -1.24
C GLY A 120 -1.29 -1.95 0.28
N ILE A 121 -0.79 -2.97 1.01
CA ILE A 121 -0.74 -2.99 2.48
C ILE A 121 0.68 -2.72 2.93
N TYR A 122 0.85 -1.70 3.77
CA TYR A 122 2.15 -1.22 4.18
C TYR A 122 2.25 -0.93 5.67
N CYS A 123 3.47 -1.00 6.21
CA CYS A 123 3.85 -0.40 7.47
C CYS A 123 5.08 0.48 7.22
N PHE A 124 4.96 1.76 7.55
CA PHE A 124 6.03 2.75 7.37
C PHE A 124 6.45 3.34 8.70
N ARG A 125 7.71 3.73 8.81
CA ARG A 125 8.09 4.75 9.79
C ARG A 125 7.53 6.09 9.35
N ALA A 126 6.92 6.81 10.28
CA ALA A 126 6.18 8.04 9.94
C ALA A 126 7.08 9.10 9.31
N ALA A 127 8.23 9.43 9.91
CA ALA A 127 9.10 10.49 9.39
C ALA A 127 9.61 10.21 7.96
N PRO A 128 10.20 9.04 7.63
CA PRO A 128 10.58 8.72 6.25
C PRO A 128 9.41 8.72 5.27
N LEU A 129 8.21 8.27 5.69
CA LEU A 129 7.02 8.30 4.85
C LEU A 129 6.62 9.74 4.50
N LEU A 130 6.50 10.62 5.50
CA LEU A 130 6.09 12.01 5.28
C LEU A 130 7.09 12.75 4.38
N GLU A 131 8.39 12.56 4.59
CA GLU A 131 9.43 13.09 3.70
C GLU A 131 9.32 12.54 2.27
N ALA A 132 9.01 11.25 2.12
CA ALA A 132 8.87 10.63 0.81
C ALA A 132 7.62 11.09 0.06
N LEU A 133 6.51 11.34 0.76
CA LEU A 133 5.28 11.86 0.17
C LEU A 133 5.52 13.20 -0.53
N GLU A 134 6.31 14.11 0.05
CA GLU A 134 6.64 15.40 -0.56
C GLU A 134 7.39 15.30 -1.89
N ARG A 135 7.99 14.14 -2.18
CA ARG A 135 8.77 13.88 -3.40
C ARG A 135 7.99 13.20 -4.52
N LEU A 136 6.72 12.85 -4.28
CA LEU A 136 5.89 12.20 -5.29
C LEU A 136 5.58 13.13 -6.46
N THR A 137 5.56 12.59 -7.67
CA THR A 137 5.17 13.31 -8.88
C THR A 137 4.04 12.58 -9.62
N PRO A 138 3.18 13.31 -10.35
CA PRO A 138 2.15 12.71 -11.19
C PRO A 138 2.68 12.29 -12.57
N ASP A 139 3.99 12.00 -12.70
CA ASP A 139 4.61 11.65 -13.98
C ASP A 139 4.42 10.15 -14.29
N ASN A 140 3.20 9.77 -14.61
CA ASN A 140 2.78 8.43 -15.00
C ASN A 140 1.56 8.49 -15.91
N ARG A 141 1.13 7.34 -16.44
CA ARG A 141 0.03 7.28 -17.41
C ARG A 141 -1.31 7.77 -16.89
N LYS A 142 -1.56 7.78 -15.57
CA LYS A 142 -2.79 8.32 -14.98
C LYS A 142 -2.70 9.80 -14.60
N GLY A 143 -1.49 10.38 -14.54
CA GLY A 143 -1.32 11.73 -14.02
C GLY A 143 -1.58 11.83 -12.51
N GLU A 144 -1.34 10.76 -11.75
CA GLU A 144 -1.70 10.64 -10.32
C GLU A 144 -0.48 10.52 -9.41
N TYR A 145 -0.60 10.95 -8.15
CA TYR A 145 0.40 10.66 -7.12
C TYR A 145 0.18 9.24 -6.60
N TYR A 146 0.97 8.28 -7.08
CA TYR A 146 0.88 6.91 -6.59
C TYR A 146 1.63 6.71 -5.27
N LEU A 147 0.98 6.06 -4.30
CA LEU A 147 1.63 5.67 -3.05
C LEU A 147 2.81 4.71 -3.29
N THR A 148 2.75 3.89 -4.34
CA THR A 148 3.81 2.94 -4.70
C THR A 148 5.16 3.60 -5.00
N GLN A 149 5.16 4.85 -5.48
CA GLN A 149 6.38 5.63 -5.68
C GLN A 149 7.14 5.91 -4.37
N VAL A 150 6.48 5.88 -3.20
CA VAL A 150 7.16 6.02 -1.90
C VAL A 150 8.26 4.96 -1.75
N ILE A 151 8.04 3.75 -2.26
CA ILE A 151 9.01 2.66 -2.18
C ILE A 151 10.27 2.99 -2.98
N GLU A 152 10.12 3.55 -4.18
CA GLU A 152 11.25 3.99 -5.00
C GLU A 152 11.99 5.17 -4.37
N VAL A 153 11.24 6.16 -3.88
CA VAL A 153 11.79 7.33 -3.19
C VAL A 153 12.63 6.92 -1.97
N LEU A 154 12.12 6.02 -1.13
CA LEU A 154 12.84 5.50 0.03
C LEU A 154 14.08 4.70 -0.38
N SER A 155 13.93 3.77 -1.33
CA SER A 155 15.02 2.91 -1.79
C SER A 155 16.17 3.73 -2.41
N SER A 156 15.84 4.77 -3.19
CA SER A 156 16.83 5.63 -3.86
C SER A 156 17.72 6.42 -2.90
N VAL A 157 17.24 6.70 -1.68
CA VAL A 157 18.00 7.41 -0.63
C VAL A 157 18.52 6.48 0.46
N GLY A 158 18.59 5.18 0.17
CA GLY A 158 19.22 4.17 1.02
C GLY A 158 18.40 3.79 2.26
N LYS A 159 17.10 4.13 2.31
CA LYS A 159 16.20 3.68 3.37
C LYS A 159 15.90 2.19 3.20
N LYS A 160 15.64 1.52 4.30
CA LYS A 160 15.45 0.06 4.30
C LYS A 160 14.00 -0.29 3.97
N VAL A 161 13.80 -0.94 2.83
CA VAL A 161 12.51 -1.51 2.42
C VAL A 161 12.56 -3.02 2.55
N SER A 162 11.62 -3.59 3.32
CA SER A 162 11.44 -5.03 3.46
C SER A 162 10.08 -5.47 2.93
N ALA A 163 9.91 -6.76 2.66
CA ALA A 163 8.62 -7.35 2.36
C ALA A 163 8.52 -8.75 2.94
N PHE A 164 7.30 -9.24 3.09
CA PHE A 164 7.05 -10.67 3.20
C PHE A 164 5.88 -11.03 2.30
N THR A 165 5.96 -12.23 1.72
CA THR A 165 4.91 -12.76 0.85
C THR A 165 3.92 -13.54 1.71
N VAL A 166 2.62 -13.27 1.55
CA VAL A 166 1.57 -14.08 2.19
C VAL A 166 1.59 -15.50 1.64
N SER A 167 1.30 -16.48 2.49
CA SER A 167 1.16 -17.88 2.06
C SER A 167 -0.15 -18.12 1.30
N ASP A 168 -1.17 -17.33 1.62
CA ASP A 168 -2.49 -17.39 1.02
C ASP A 168 -2.71 -16.12 0.19
N PRO A 169 -2.58 -16.18 -1.16
CA PRO A 169 -2.73 -15.01 -2.01
C PRO A 169 -4.14 -14.41 -1.99
N ASP A 170 -5.15 -15.16 -1.57
CA ASP A 170 -6.53 -14.67 -1.49
C ASP A 170 -6.66 -13.51 -0.47
N GLU A 171 -5.78 -13.44 0.53
CA GLU A 171 -5.79 -12.38 1.56
C GLU A 171 -5.54 -10.97 1.03
N VAL A 172 -4.95 -10.84 -0.16
CA VAL A 172 -4.59 -9.55 -0.75
C VAL A 172 -5.40 -9.21 -2.00
N LEU A 173 -6.43 -9.99 -2.31
CA LEU A 173 -7.32 -9.71 -3.42
C LEU A 173 -8.14 -8.44 -3.13
N GLY A 174 -8.00 -7.46 -4.02
CA GLY A 174 -8.82 -6.25 -4.01
C GLY A 174 -10.09 -6.40 -4.85
N VAL A 175 -11.11 -5.61 -4.54
CA VAL A 175 -12.39 -5.59 -5.26
C VAL A 175 -12.46 -4.35 -6.15
N ASN A 176 -12.09 -4.50 -7.43
CA ASN A 176 -12.12 -3.41 -8.41
C ASN A 176 -13.27 -3.55 -9.44
N SER A 177 -13.87 -4.73 -9.51
CA SER A 177 -14.96 -5.04 -10.44
C SER A 177 -16.04 -5.92 -9.79
N GLN A 178 -17.19 -6.05 -10.45
CA GLN A 178 -18.23 -6.99 -10.02
C GLN A 178 -17.76 -8.44 -10.07
N GLU A 179 -16.84 -8.76 -10.97
CA GLU A 179 -16.24 -10.09 -11.05
C GLU A 179 -15.36 -10.37 -9.82
N ASP A 180 -14.55 -9.40 -9.40
CA ASP A 180 -13.74 -9.52 -8.19
C ASP A 180 -14.61 -9.66 -6.95
N LEU A 181 -15.70 -8.87 -6.86
CA LEU A 181 -16.64 -8.96 -5.75
C LEU A 181 -17.25 -10.36 -5.65
N LYS A 182 -17.61 -10.96 -6.79
CA LYS A 182 -18.14 -12.33 -6.85
C LYS A 182 -17.09 -13.33 -6.36
N LYS A 183 -15.86 -13.26 -6.86
CA LYS A 183 -14.74 -14.14 -6.45
C LYS A 183 -14.50 -14.07 -4.94
N VAL A 184 -14.39 -12.85 -4.40
CA VAL A 184 -14.19 -12.62 -2.97
C VAL A 184 -15.36 -13.16 -2.14
N THR A 185 -16.60 -12.95 -2.58
CA THR A 185 -17.79 -13.46 -1.89
C THR A 185 -17.81 -14.99 -1.84
N GLU A 186 -17.41 -15.65 -2.92
CA GLU A 186 -17.28 -17.11 -2.97
C GLU A 186 -16.21 -17.63 -2.00
N ILE A 187 -15.13 -16.88 -1.77
CA ILE A 187 -14.08 -17.23 -0.80
C ILE A 187 -14.61 -17.07 0.63
N VAL A 188 -15.30 -15.96 0.95
CA VAL A 188 -15.90 -15.72 2.28
C VAL A 188 -16.95 -16.78 2.64
N GLY A 189 -17.67 -17.31 1.64
CA GLY A 189 -18.70 -18.33 1.84
C GLY A 189 -18.18 -19.75 2.07
N ARG A 190 -16.86 -20.00 1.99
CA ARG A 190 -16.22 -21.30 2.26
C ARG A 190 -15.96 -21.50 3.75
#